data_AF-A0A929F5N3-F1
#
_entry.id   AF-A0A929F5N3-F1
#
_cell.length_a   1.000
_cell.length_b   1.000
_cell.length_c   1.000
_cell.angle_alpha   90.00
_cell.angle_beta   90.00
_cell.angle_gamma   90.00
#
_symmetry.space_group_name_H-M   'P 1'
#
loop_
_entity.id
_entity.type
_entity.pdbx_description
1 polymer ?
#
loop_
_entity_poly.entity_id
_entity_poly.type
_entity_poly.pdbx_seq_one_letter_code
_entity_poly.pdbx_strand_id
1 'polypeptide(L)'
;LFGSDEILETQSWFDPHGAGALQRVRLRQGQDKWQKSYRFTKKGVLRLRKKPRDSREENLTLDQWTKIRNHFYLYGDKGLGCPQILEPASLLYIVSAIDLTTDQPPLNLCVFNKKQLHLVKVSVGGSQSLKVNYLENQGDNQTRVDKKIDTIKISFQPRSLAPTDIEPEEFSFLGLKGDFDIFFDQVTNLPVQVSGKISAFGKVDIKLEEVSFQGIDLRQK
;
A
#
# COMPACT_ATOMS: atom_id res chain seq x y z
N LEU A 1 -5.06 -21.32 -1.09
CA LEU A 1 -4.04 -20.98 -2.15
C LEU A 1 -3.16 -19.80 -1.75
N PHE A 2 -3.52 -19.02 -0.73
CA PHE A 2 -2.61 -18.76 0.38
C PHE A 2 -2.65 -19.99 1.29
N GLY A 3 -1.51 -20.49 1.78
CA GLY A 3 -1.53 -21.44 2.89
C GLY A 3 -2.08 -20.73 4.12
N SER A 4 -2.89 -21.41 4.93
CA SER A 4 -3.54 -20.86 6.14
C SER A 4 -2.59 -20.21 7.16
N ASP A 5 -1.27 -20.35 6.96
CA ASP A 5 -0.25 -20.01 7.95
C ASP A 5 0.67 -18.86 7.51
N GLU A 6 0.44 -18.27 6.32
CA GLU A 6 1.26 -17.13 5.85
C GLU A 6 0.63 -15.79 6.24
N ILE A 7 1.23 -15.13 7.23
CA ILE A 7 0.81 -13.81 7.69
C ILE A 7 1.71 -12.75 7.06
N LEU A 8 1.10 -11.77 6.39
CA LEU A 8 1.78 -10.60 5.82
C LEU A 8 1.23 -9.33 6.46
N GLU A 9 2.04 -8.69 7.29
CA GLU A 9 1.69 -7.43 7.94
C GLU A 9 2.52 -6.28 7.38
N THR A 10 1.89 -5.12 7.24
CA THR A 10 2.56 -3.86 6.89
C THR A 10 2.08 -2.77 7.84
N GLN A 11 3.04 -2.10 8.47
CA GLN A 11 2.81 -0.90 9.27
C GLN A 11 3.56 0.27 8.62
N SER A 12 2.87 1.39 8.46
CA SER A 12 3.40 2.58 7.80
C SER A 12 3.20 3.80 8.69
N TRP A 13 4.23 4.64 8.74
CA TRP A 13 4.21 5.95 9.36
C TRP A 13 4.50 6.98 8.28
N PHE A 14 3.66 7.99 8.20
CA PHE A 14 3.77 9.06 7.23
C PHE A 14 3.36 10.40 7.85
N ASP A 15 3.83 11.49 7.26
CA ASP A 15 3.40 12.85 7.58
C ASP A 15 1.91 13.01 7.24
N PRO A 16 1.03 13.45 8.17
CA PRO A 16 -0.41 13.54 7.91
C PRO A 16 -0.81 14.66 6.94
N HIS A 17 0.02 15.68 6.71
CA HIS A 17 -0.32 16.79 5.81
C HIS A 17 -0.05 16.44 4.35
N GLY A 18 1.03 15.70 4.08
CA GLY A 18 1.43 15.35 2.72
C GLY A 18 1.37 13.85 2.39
N ALA A 19 1.26 12.98 3.40
CA ALA A 19 1.48 11.54 3.33
C ALA A 19 2.94 11.12 3.10
N GLY A 20 3.90 12.01 3.35
CA GLY A 20 5.33 11.74 3.16
C GLY A 20 5.81 10.60 4.04
N ALA A 21 6.41 9.56 3.45
CA ALA A 21 6.80 8.37 4.18
C ALA A 21 7.91 8.67 5.19
N LEU A 22 7.73 8.21 6.43
CA LEU A 22 8.71 8.30 7.51
C LEU A 22 9.34 6.94 7.76
N GLN A 23 8.49 5.93 7.96
CA GLN A 23 8.90 4.56 8.23
C GLN A 23 7.89 3.58 7.64
N ARG A 24 8.38 2.42 7.22
CA ARG A 24 7.54 1.27 6.90
C ARG A 24 8.16 0.01 7.48
N VAL A 25 7.36 -0.81 8.13
CA VAL A 25 7.75 -2.15 8.60
C VAL A 25 6.87 -3.17 7.91
N ARG A 26 7.50 -4.20 7.35
CA ARG A 26 6.82 -5.34 6.74
C ARG A 26 7.27 -6.61 7.44
N LEU A 27 6.32 -7.43 7.83
CA LEU A 27 6.55 -8.72 8.48
C LEU A 27 5.92 -9.81 7.62
N ARG A 28 6.68 -10.89 7.42
CA ARG A 28 6.18 -12.14 6.86
C ARG A 28 6.42 -13.26 7.86
N GLN A 29 5.34 -13.92 8.26
CA GLN A 29 5.36 -15.17 9.01
C GLN A 29 4.90 -16.32 8.11
N GLY A 30 4.99 -17.56 8.60
CA GLY A 30 4.78 -18.76 7.79
C GLY A 30 6.05 -19.19 7.06
N GLN A 31 5.95 -19.51 5.76
CA GLN A 31 7.09 -19.95 4.95
C GLN A 31 8.04 -18.79 4.61
N ASP A 32 9.35 -18.99 4.81
CA ASP A 32 10.41 -17.98 4.64
C ASP A 32 10.17 -16.70 5.47
N LYS A 33 10.24 -16.83 6.80
CA LYS A 33 10.06 -15.73 7.78
C LYS A 33 11.03 -14.57 7.54
N TRP A 34 10.53 -13.34 7.56
CA TRP A 34 11.38 -12.14 7.53
C TRP A 34 10.68 -10.89 8.06
N GLN A 35 11.49 -9.96 8.55
CA GLN A 35 11.08 -8.58 8.80
C GLN A 35 11.92 -7.65 7.94
N LYS A 36 11.29 -6.63 7.36
CA LYS A 36 11.97 -5.54 6.66
C LYS A 36 11.48 -4.21 7.22
N SER A 37 12.38 -3.42 7.79
CA SER A 37 12.11 -2.02 8.11
C SER A 37 12.75 -1.11 7.07
N TYR A 38 12.06 -0.04 6.74
CA TYR A 38 12.46 0.99 5.80
C TYR A 38 12.39 2.32 6.55
N ARG A 39 13.50 3.05 6.60
CA ARG A 39 13.55 4.42 7.10
C ARG A 39 13.81 5.36 5.95
N PHE A 40 12.91 6.30 5.76
CA PHE A 40 12.95 7.26 4.66
C PHE A 40 13.75 8.48 5.09
N THR A 41 14.60 8.97 4.20
CA THR A 41 15.48 10.12 4.44
C THR A 41 15.44 11.04 3.23
N LYS A 42 16.05 12.22 3.31
CA LYS A 42 16.14 13.14 2.16
C LYS A 42 16.90 12.56 0.95
N LYS A 43 17.82 11.60 1.15
CA LYS A 43 18.72 11.09 0.10
C LYS A 43 18.34 9.70 -0.43
N GLY A 44 17.52 8.98 0.31
CA GLY A 44 17.25 7.57 0.02
C GLY A 44 16.56 6.84 1.17
N VAL A 45 16.45 5.53 1.01
CA VAL A 45 15.80 4.65 1.99
C VAL A 45 16.80 3.67 2.57
N LEU A 46 16.98 3.72 3.89
CA LEU A 46 17.71 2.69 4.62
C LEU A 46 16.76 1.51 4.87
N ARG A 47 17.09 0.34 4.32
CA ARG A 47 16.37 -0.90 4.58
C ARG A 47 17.18 -1.82 5.48
N LEU A 48 16.61 -2.22 6.60
CA LEU A 48 17.11 -3.30 7.44
C LEU A 48 16.23 -4.54 7.20
N ARG A 49 16.84 -5.68 6.95
CA ARG A 49 16.17 -6.98 6.83
C ARG A 49 16.68 -7.90 7.92
N LYS A 50 15.77 -8.44 8.74
CA LYS A 50 16.04 -9.54 9.68
C LYS A 50 15.41 -10.83 9.17
N LYS A 51 16.09 -11.95 9.42
CA LYS A 51 15.62 -13.32 9.18
C LYS A 51 16.17 -14.25 10.27
N PRO A 52 15.53 -15.39 10.53
CA PRO A 52 16.20 -16.51 11.18
C PRO A 52 17.50 -16.85 10.44
N ARG A 53 18.58 -17.08 11.18
CA ARG A 53 19.84 -17.58 10.62
C ARG A 53 19.75 -19.06 10.24
N ASP A 54 19.11 -19.85 11.08
CA ASP A 54 18.92 -21.29 10.96
C ASP A 54 17.57 -21.72 11.56
N SER A 55 17.28 -23.02 11.50
CA SER A 55 16.02 -23.61 11.98
C SER A 55 15.78 -23.43 13.48
N ARG A 56 16.82 -23.22 14.30
CA ARG A 56 16.67 -22.97 15.74
C ARG A 56 16.11 -21.58 16.00
N GLU A 57 16.44 -20.62 15.16
CA GLU A 57 15.93 -19.25 15.25
C GLU A 57 14.50 -19.10 14.70
N GLU A 58 13.98 -20.06 13.93
CA GLU A 58 12.67 -19.93 13.27
C GLU A 58 11.51 -19.76 14.26
N ASN A 59 11.62 -20.36 15.45
CA ASN A 59 10.60 -20.30 16.50
C ASN A 59 10.90 -19.21 17.55
N LEU A 60 11.98 -18.45 17.37
CA LEU A 60 12.32 -17.34 18.26
C LEU A 60 11.58 -16.06 17.87
N THR A 61 11.56 -15.11 18.80
CA THR A 61 10.99 -13.77 18.59
C THR A 61 11.84 -12.95 17.61
N LEU A 62 11.24 -11.92 17.02
CA LEU A 62 11.86 -11.07 15.98
C LEU A 62 13.19 -10.42 16.42
N ASP A 63 13.34 -10.12 17.71
CA ASP A 63 14.55 -9.50 18.25
C ASP A 63 15.71 -10.47 18.41
N GLN A 64 15.43 -11.78 18.41
CA GLN A 64 16.42 -12.84 18.54
C GLN A 64 16.95 -13.32 17.17
N TRP A 65 16.36 -12.87 16.06
CA TRP A 65 16.82 -13.22 14.72
C TRP A 65 18.15 -12.54 14.38
N THR A 66 19.18 -13.35 14.10
CA THR A 66 20.56 -12.84 13.97
C THR A 66 21.05 -12.70 12.53
N LYS A 67 20.27 -13.11 11.52
CA LYS A 67 20.62 -12.89 10.11
C LYS A 67 20.11 -11.53 9.65
N ILE A 68 20.98 -10.54 9.83
CA ILE A 68 20.69 -9.13 9.55
C ILE A 68 21.39 -8.69 8.26
N ARG A 69 20.68 -7.98 7.38
CA ARG A 69 21.24 -7.29 6.21
C ARG A 69 20.73 -5.87 6.15
N ASN A 70 21.62 -4.91 5.96
CA ASN A 70 21.27 -3.52 5.68
C ASN A 70 21.54 -3.19 4.20
N HIS A 71 20.82 -2.22 3.67
CA HIS A 71 21.08 -1.66 2.36
C HIS A 71 20.53 -0.24 2.31
N PHE A 72 21.26 0.67 1.65
CA PHE A 72 20.79 2.02 1.42
C PHE A 72 20.45 2.21 -0.06
N TYR A 73 19.18 2.50 -0.35
CA TYR A 73 18.68 2.75 -1.69
C TYR A 73 18.67 4.25 -1.94
N LEU A 74 19.64 4.75 -2.72
CA LEU A 74 19.66 6.15 -3.16
C LEU A 74 18.48 6.44 -4.08
N TYR A 75 17.92 7.66 -3.98
CA TYR A 75 16.90 8.11 -4.93
C TYR A 75 17.47 8.42 -6.32
N GLY A 76 18.79 8.59 -6.42
CA GLY A 76 19.49 9.03 -7.64
C GLY A 76 19.19 10.49 -7.98
N ASP A 77 19.79 11.00 -9.05
CA ASP A 77 19.61 12.39 -9.49
C ASP A 77 18.16 12.70 -9.90
N LYS A 78 17.42 11.68 -10.35
CA LYS A 78 15.97 11.78 -10.64
C LYS A 78 15.12 12.00 -9.39
N GLY A 79 15.64 11.70 -8.19
CA GLY A 79 14.98 12.00 -6.92
C GLY A 79 14.83 13.50 -6.63
N LEU A 80 15.57 14.36 -7.34
CA LEU A 80 15.50 15.82 -7.20
C LEU A 80 14.19 16.42 -7.72
N GLY A 81 13.44 15.70 -8.57
CA GLY A 81 12.13 16.12 -9.09
C GLY A 81 10.93 15.60 -8.29
N CYS A 82 11.16 14.88 -7.19
CA CYS A 82 10.11 14.34 -6.34
C CYS A 82 10.02 15.19 -5.06
N PRO A 83 9.04 16.11 -4.95
CA PRO A 83 8.93 16.98 -3.78
C PRO A 83 8.70 16.20 -2.49
N GLN A 84 8.07 15.03 -2.60
CA GLN A 84 7.82 14.15 -1.49
C GLN A 84 7.85 12.68 -1.93
N ILE A 85 8.41 11.82 -1.07
CA ILE A 85 8.45 10.38 -1.28
C ILE A 85 7.40 9.70 -0.43
N LEU A 86 6.59 8.88 -1.08
CA LEU A 86 5.54 8.07 -0.46
C LEU A 86 5.99 6.62 -0.36
N GLU A 87 5.24 5.86 0.42
CA GLU A 87 5.26 4.40 0.36
C GLU A 87 3.90 3.89 -0.14
N PRO A 88 3.80 2.66 -0.66
CA PRO A 88 2.60 2.20 -1.37
C PRO A 88 1.30 2.26 -0.55
N ALA A 89 1.30 2.02 0.76
CA ALA A 89 0.05 2.11 1.53
C ALA A 89 -0.43 3.56 1.73
N SER A 90 0.47 4.55 1.71
CA SER A 90 0.12 5.98 1.66
C SER A 90 -0.74 6.35 0.44
N LEU A 91 -0.74 5.56 -0.63
CA LEU A 91 -1.63 5.80 -1.78
C LEU A 91 -3.10 5.74 -1.38
N LEU A 92 -3.49 4.81 -0.51
CA LEU A 92 -4.87 4.70 0.00
C LEU A 92 -5.27 5.97 0.76
N TYR A 93 -4.37 6.45 1.63
CA TYR A 93 -4.61 7.65 2.41
C TYR A 93 -4.79 8.88 1.52
N ILE A 94 -3.88 9.11 0.57
CA ILE A 94 -3.94 10.27 -0.34
C ILE A 94 -5.26 10.31 -1.10
N VAL A 95 -5.65 9.19 -1.71
CA VAL A 95 -6.86 9.20 -2.53
C VAL A 95 -8.15 9.23 -1.70
N SER A 96 -8.10 8.82 -0.42
CA SER A 96 -9.21 9.02 0.51
C SER A 96 -9.31 10.46 1.05
N ALA A 97 -8.22 11.24 0.99
CA ALA A 97 -8.14 12.57 1.59
C ALA A 97 -8.31 13.71 0.57
N ILE A 98 -8.25 13.41 -0.73
CA ILE A 98 -8.36 14.40 -1.81
C ILE A 98 -9.71 14.26 -2.51
N ASP A 99 -10.39 15.39 -2.70
CA ASP A 99 -11.56 15.49 -3.57
C ASP A 99 -11.12 15.40 -5.03
N LEU A 100 -11.06 14.16 -5.50
CA LEU A 100 -10.65 13.79 -6.85
C LEU A 100 -11.86 13.80 -7.78
N THR A 101 -11.88 14.72 -8.76
CA THR A 101 -12.94 14.81 -9.79
C THR A 101 -12.41 14.45 -11.18
N THR A 102 -13.30 14.08 -12.09
CA THR A 102 -12.95 13.68 -13.47
C THR A 102 -12.29 14.78 -14.29
N ASP A 103 -12.53 16.04 -13.93
CA ASP A 103 -12.04 17.21 -14.67
C ASP A 103 -10.64 17.65 -14.22
N GLN A 104 -10.12 17.05 -13.14
CA GLN A 104 -8.80 17.37 -12.64
C GLN A 104 -7.70 16.70 -13.47
N PRO A 105 -6.56 17.37 -13.69
CA PRO A 105 -5.41 16.74 -14.31
C PRO A 105 -4.90 15.58 -13.44
N PRO A 106 -4.31 14.53 -14.05
CA PRO A 106 -3.74 13.43 -13.30
C PRO A 106 -2.68 13.88 -12.29
N LEU A 107 -2.74 13.33 -11.08
CA LEU A 107 -1.77 13.57 -10.03
C LEU A 107 -0.55 12.67 -10.22
N ASN A 108 0.65 13.24 -10.14
CA ASN A 108 1.90 12.48 -10.22
C ASN A 108 2.51 12.31 -8.83
N LEU A 109 2.64 11.07 -8.38
CA LEU A 109 3.11 10.72 -7.05
C LEU A 109 4.43 9.94 -7.12
N CYS A 110 5.42 10.34 -6.33
CA CYS A 110 6.66 9.57 -6.22
C CYS A 110 6.56 8.54 -5.10
N VAL A 111 6.60 7.26 -5.45
CA VAL A 111 6.41 6.14 -4.51
C VAL A 111 7.64 5.25 -4.49
N PHE A 112 8.23 5.05 -3.32
CA PHE A 112 9.28 4.05 -3.14
C PHE A 112 8.66 2.66 -2.90
N ASN A 113 8.92 1.73 -3.81
CA ASN A 113 8.41 0.36 -3.66
C ASN A 113 9.37 -0.53 -2.83
N LYS A 114 10.06 -1.52 -3.41
CA LYS A 114 10.95 -2.40 -2.63
C LYS A 114 12.40 -1.93 -2.63
N LYS A 115 12.86 -1.39 -3.77
CA LYS A 115 14.25 -0.97 -4.00
C LYS A 115 14.34 0.36 -4.76
N GLN A 116 13.30 0.70 -5.54
CA GLN A 116 13.35 1.83 -6.47
C GLN A 116 12.16 2.78 -6.29
N LEU A 117 12.39 4.05 -6.66
CA LEU A 117 11.33 5.04 -6.83
C LEU A 117 10.57 4.77 -8.13
N HIS A 118 9.27 5.05 -8.07
CA HIS A 118 8.36 5.01 -9.20
C HIS A 118 7.61 6.33 -9.26
N LEU A 119 7.34 6.81 -10.46
CA LEU A 119 6.34 7.84 -10.67
C LEU A 119 5.00 7.14 -10.92
N VAL A 120 4.05 7.36 -10.04
CA VAL A 120 2.71 6.81 -10.13
C VAL A 120 1.79 7.92 -10.60
N LYS A 121 1.29 7.79 -11.83
CA LYS A 121 0.24 8.67 -12.34
C LYS A 121 -1.09 8.17 -11.81
N VAL A 122 -1.82 9.05 -11.15
CA VAL A 122 -3.14 8.80 -10.56
C VAL A 122 -4.16 9.60 -11.34
N SER A 123 -5.20 8.95 -11.83
CA SER A 123 -6.28 9.59 -12.59
C SER A 123 -7.63 9.10 -12.14
N VAL A 124 -8.57 10.03 -12.04
CA VAL A 124 -9.97 9.73 -11.77
C VAL A 124 -10.59 9.23 -13.07
N GLY A 125 -11.13 8.02 -13.03
CA GLY A 125 -11.96 7.47 -14.08
C GLY A 125 -13.41 7.86 -13.92
N GLY A 126 -14.30 7.19 -14.65
CA GLY A 126 -15.73 7.41 -14.54
C GLY A 126 -16.37 6.75 -13.30
N SER A 127 -17.60 7.17 -13.04
CA SER A 127 -18.50 6.49 -12.11
C SER A 127 -18.97 5.16 -12.69
N GLN A 128 -19.11 4.14 -11.84
CA GLN A 128 -19.74 2.88 -12.21
C GLN A 128 -20.47 2.25 -11.02
N SER A 129 -21.50 1.46 -11.32
CA SER A 129 -22.24 0.71 -10.31
C SER A 129 -21.56 -0.63 -10.02
N LEU A 130 -21.28 -0.93 -8.75
CA LEU A 130 -20.69 -2.18 -8.29
C LEU A 130 -21.59 -2.86 -7.25
N LYS A 131 -21.74 -4.18 -7.35
CA LYS A 131 -22.34 -4.99 -6.28
C LYS A 131 -21.29 -5.25 -5.22
N VAL A 132 -21.57 -4.87 -3.98
CA VAL A 132 -20.70 -5.05 -2.82
C VAL A 132 -21.33 -5.97 -1.78
N ASN A 133 -20.50 -6.64 -0.99
CA ASN A 133 -20.93 -7.49 0.10
C ASN A 133 -19.88 -7.46 1.21
N TYR A 134 -20.11 -6.67 2.27
CA TYR A 134 -19.17 -6.52 3.38
C TYR A 134 -19.90 -6.30 4.71
N LEU A 135 -19.16 -6.43 5.81
CA LEU A 135 -19.62 -6.15 7.17
C LEU A 135 -19.17 -4.75 7.61
N GLU A 136 -20.08 -3.97 8.17
CA GLU A 136 -19.79 -2.70 8.83
C GLU A 136 -19.91 -2.87 10.34
N ASN A 137 -18.86 -2.51 11.07
CA ASN A 137 -18.87 -2.47 12.53
C ASN A 137 -18.82 -1.03 13.03
N GLN A 138 -19.76 -0.67 13.91
CA GLN A 138 -19.81 0.61 14.61
C GLN A 138 -20.04 0.35 16.11
N GLY A 139 -18.96 0.39 16.90
CA GLY A 139 -19.01 -0.10 18.29
C GLY A 139 -19.42 -1.57 18.31
N ASP A 140 -20.46 -1.89 19.09
CA ASP A 140 -21.01 -3.25 19.19
C ASP A 140 -22.01 -3.61 18.07
N ASN A 141 -22.37 -2.65 17.21
CA ASN A 141 -23.30 -2.88 16.12
C ASN A 141 -22.56 -3.38 14.88
N GLN A 142 -22.95 -4.56 14.40
CA GLN A 142 -22.51 -5.12 13.13
C GLN A 142 -23.67 -5.16 12.13
N THR A 143 -23.48 -4.56 10.96
CA THR A 143 -24.48 -4.53 9.87
C THR A 143 -23.88 -5.10 8.60
N ARG A 144 -24.63 -5.95 7.89
CA ARG A 144 -24.22 -6.43 6.56
C ARG A 144 -24.70 -5.50 5.46
N VAL A 145 -23.79 -5.09 4.60
CA VAL A 145 -24.08 -4.33 3.39
C VAL A 145 -24.02 -5.26 2.19
N ASP A 146 -25.16 -5.61 1.60
CA ASP A 146 -25.27 -6.35 0.32
C ASP A 146 -26.20 -5.58 -0.62
N LYS A 147 -25.62 -4.71 -1.44
CA LYS A 147 -26.37 -3.85 -2.38
C LYS A 147 -25.50 -3.46 -3.57
N LYS A 148 -26.12 -2.84 -4.56
CA LYS A 148 -25.39 -2.08 -5.58
C LYS A 148 -25.13 -0.67 -5.07
N ILE A 149 -23.92 -0.18 -5.26
CA ILE A 149 -23.50 1.17 -4.93
C ILE A 149 -22.85 1.83 -6.13
N ASP A 150 -22.89 3.16 -6.16
CA ASP A 150 -22.15 3.95 -7.14
C ASP A 150 -20.73 4.18 -6.64
N THR A 151 -19.76 3.89 -7.51
CA THR A 151 -18.34 3.98 -7.18
C THR A 151 -17.62 4.88 -8.16
N ILE A 152 -16.56 5.54 -7.70
CA ILE A 152 -15.59 6.21 -8.58
C ILE A 152 -14.39 5.28 -8.74
N LYS A 153 -13.96 5.11 -9.99
CA LYS A 153 -12.72 4.43 -10.33
C LYS A 153 -11.54 5.38 -10.20
N ILE A 154 -10.49 4.99 -9.49
CA ILE A 154 -9.21 5.68 -9.48
C ILE A 154 -8.15 4.75 -10.06
N SER A 155 -7.52 5.16 -11.15
CA SER A 155 -6.50 4.39 -11.86
C SER A 155 -5.09 4.82 -11.47
N PHE A 156 -4.21 3.85 -11.25
CA PHE A 156 -2.82 4.04 -10.87
C PHE A 156 -1.91 3.41 -11.92
N GLN A 157 -1.06 4.23 -12.53
CA GLN A 157 -0.15 3.82 -13.60
C GLN A 157 1.30 4.09 -13.17
N PRO A 158 1.96 3.10 -12.53
CA PRO A 158 3.33 3.25 -12.07
C PRO A 158 4.33 3.07 -13.22
N ARG A 159 5.32 3.96 -13.28
CA ARG A 159 6.54 3.76 -14.08
C ARG A 159 7.78 3.85 -13.21
N SER A 160 8.75 2.96 -13.44
CA SER A 160 10.02 3.01 -12.70
C SER A 160 10.79 4.30 -13.02
N LEU A 161 11.45 4.86 -12.00
CA LEU A 161 12.42 5.94 -12.12
C LEU A 161 13.86 5.43 -12.03
N ALA A 162 14.08 4.12 -12.22
CA ALA A 162 15.41 3.55 -12.25
C ALA A 162 16.37 4.32 -13.18
N PRO A 163 17.65 4.44 -12.81
CA PRO A 163 18.74 4.74 -13.73
C PRO A 163 18.79 3.74 -14.90
N THR A 164 19.32 4.17 -16.04
CA THR A 164 19.34 3.37 -17.29
C THR A 164 20.14 2.07 -17.16
N ASP A 165 21.13 2.05 -16.27
CA ASP A 165 22.02 0.92 -15.98
C ASP A 165 21.46 -0.06 -14.94
N ILE A 166 20.28 0.22 -14.39
CA ILE A 166 19.65 -0.61 -13.37
C ILE A 166 18.36 -1.20 -13.93
N GLU A 167 18.22 -2.53 -13.85
CA GLU A 167 16.99 -3.22 -14.24
C GLU A 167 15.78 -2.65 -13.47
N PRO A 168 14.75 -2.16 -14.18
CA PRO A 168 13.56 -1.59 -13.55
C PRO A 168 12.82 -2.62 -12.69
N GLU A 169 12.58 -2.27 -11.43
CA GLU A 169 11.67 -3.00 -10.57
C GLU A 169 10.24 -2.86 -11.10
N GLU A 170 9.51 -3.97 -11.19
CA GLU A 170 8.07 -3.92 -11.41
C GLU A 170 7.36 -3.48 -10.14
N PHE A 171 6.55 -2.43 -10.25
CA PHE A 171 5.73 -1.92 -9.16
C PHE A 171 4.74 -2.99 -8.67
N SER A 172 4.57 -3.04 -7.35
CA SER A 172 3.59 -3.92 -6.72
C SER A 172 2.85 -3.27 -5.55
N PHE A 173 1.54 -3.46 -5.52
CA PHE A 173 0.63 -2.99 -4.48
C PHE A 173 -0.34 -4.11 -4.12
N LEU A 174 -0.41 -4.50 -2.84
CA LEU A 174 -1.24 -5.63 -2.37
C LEU A 174 -1.06 -6.94 -3.19
N GLY A 175 0.15 -7.18 -3.69
CA GLY A 175 0.46 -8.34 -4.54
C GLY A 175 0.13 -8.15 -6.03
N LEU A 176 -0.67 -7.14 -6.38
CA LEU A 176 -0.92 -6.70 -7.75
C LEU A 176 0.38 -6.16 -8.37
N LYS A 177 0.48 -6.25 -9.69
CA LYS A 177 1.64 -5.90 -10.50
C LYS A 177 1.29 -4.90 -11.59
N GLY A 178 2.14 -3.89 -11.76
CA GLY A 178 1.95 -2.83 -12.75
C GLY A 178 0.72 -1.97 -12.42
N ASP A 179 -0.06 -1.65 -13.45
CA ASP A 179 -1.28 -0.85 -13.35
C ASP A 179 -2.34 -1.54 -12.47
N PHE A 180 -3.02 -0.73 -11.67
CA PHE A 180 -4.13 -1.18 -10.83
C PHE A 180 -5.15 -0.06 -10.66
N ASP A 181 -6.34 -0.44 -10.23
CA ASP A 181 -7.49 0.43 -10.02
C ASP A 181 -8.01 0.24 -8.60
N ILE A 182 -8.48 1.32 -7.97
CA ILE A 182 -9.22 1.28 -6.71
C ILE A 182 -10.59 1.89 -6.94
N PHE A 183 -11.63 1.25 -6.42
CA PHE A 183 -13.00 1.70 -6.50
C PHE A 183 -13.45 2.20 -5.14
N PHE A 184 -13.87 3.45 -5.09
CA PHE A 184 -14.35 4.12 -3.89
C PHE A 184 -15.86 4.27 -3.94
N ASP A 185 -16.56 3.93 -2.86
CA ASP A 185 -17.97 4.30 -2.68
C ASP A 185 -18.09 5.82 -2.64
N GLN A 186 -18.93 6.40 -3.50
CA GLN A 186 -19.10 7.86 -3.58
C GLN A 186 -19.75 8.45 -2.33
N VAL A 187 -20.48 7.65 -1.55
CA VAL A 187 -21.17 8.12 -0.34
C VAL A 187 -20.27 8.06 0.88
N THR A 188 -19.62 6.91 1.12
CA THR A 188 -18.82 6.68 2.32
C THR A 188 -17.33 6.96 2.15
N ASN A 189 -16.88 7.15 0.89
CA ASN A 189 -15.47 7.25 0.51
C ASN A 189 -14.63 6.03 0.94
N LEU A 190 -15.26 4.87 1.11
CA LEU A 190 -14.57 3.63 1.41
C LEU A 190 -14.00 2.99 0.14
N PRO A 191 -12.74 2.48 0.17
CA PRO A 191 -12.24 1.62 -0.89
C PRO A 191 -12.94 0.25 -0.79
N VAL A 192 -13.83 -0.04 -1.74
CA VAL A 192 -14.64 -1.27 -1.74
C VAL A 192 -14.04 -2.39 -2.59
N GLN A 193 -13.17 -2.04 -3.55
CA GLN A 193 -12.50 -3.00 -4.41
C GLN A 193 -11.16 -2.45 -4.91
N VAL A 194 -10.15 -3.31 -5.00
CA VAL A 194 -8.89 -3.06 -5.72
C VAL A 194 -8.77 -4.08 -6.85
N SER A 195 -8.60 -3.63 -8.09
CA SER A 195 -8.47 -4.49 -9.27
C SER A 195 -7.09 -4.34 -9.89
N GLY A 196 -6.50 -5.43 -10.36
CA GLY A 196 -5.19 -5.39 -11.03
C GLY A 196 -4.76 -6.78 -11.49
N LYS A 197 -3.47 -6.95 -11.77
CA LYS A 197 -2.92 -8.23 -12.22
C LYS A 197 -2.02 -8.89 -11.19
N ILE A 198 -2.13 -10.20 -11.02
CA ILE A 198 -1.15 -11.02 -10.31
C ILE A 198 -0.49 -11.97 -11.32
N SER A 199 0.82 -12.12 -11.27
CA SER A 199 1.60 -12.88 -12.26
C SER A 199 1.09 -14.30 -12.53
N ALA A 200 0.52 -14.98 -11.54
CA ALA A 200 0.02 -16.36 -11.66
C ALA A 200 -1.43 -16.47 -12.11
N PHE A 201 -2.26 -15.43 -11.92
CA PHE A 201 -3.73 -15.52 -12.07
C PHE A 201 -4.30 -14.54 -13.09
N GLY A 202 -3.48 -13.66 -13.65
CA GLY A 202 -3.96 -12.60 -14.53
C GLY A 202 -4.74 -11.55 -13.73
N LYS A 203 -5.88 -11.10 -14.26
CA LYS A 203 -6.70 -10.07 -13.61
C LYS A 203 -7.40 -10.63 -12.37
N VAL A 204 -7.32 -9.91 -11.26
CA VAL A 204 -7.97 -10.24 -9.99
C VAL A 204 -8.62 -9.00 -9.38
N ASP A 205 -9.65 -9.23 -8.56
CA ASP A 205 -10.33 -8.22 -7.76
C ASP A 205 -10.22 -8.59 -6.28
N ILE A 206 -9.64 -7.70 -5.47
CA ILE A 206 -9.60 -7.77 -4.01
C ILE A 206 -10.77 -6.94 -3.51
N LYS A 207 -11.73 -7.55 -2.80
CA LYS A 207 -12.96 -6.89 -2.34
C LYS A 207 -12.90 -6.63 -0.85
N LEU A 208 -13.55 -5.56 -0.41
CA LEU A 208 -13.78 -5.29 1.00
C LEU A 208 -14.67 -6.40 1.59
N GLU A 209 -14.22 -7.01 2.68
CA GLU A 209 -15.00 -8.01 3.43
C GLU A 209 -15.58 -7.41 4.72
N GLU A 210 -14.84 -6.51 5.36
CA GLU A 210 -15.21 -5.91 6.65
C GLU A 210 -14.56 -4.53 6.83
N VAL A 211 -15.30 -3.60 7.43
CA VAL A 211 -14.83 -2.27 7.84
C VAL A 211 -15.31 -1.96 9.25
N SER A 212 -14.43 -1.35 10.05
CA SER A 212 -14.75 -0.92 11.42
C SER A 212 -14.52 0.57 11.56
N PHE A 213 -15.52 1.28 12.08
CA PHE A 213 -15.43 2.70 12.39
C PHE A 213 -15.18 2.85 13.90
N GLN A 214 -14.05 3.44 14.26
CA GLN A 214 -13.83 3.89 15.64
C GLN A 214 -14.47 5.26 15.78
N GLY A 215 -15.44 5.39 16.69
CA GLY A 215 -15.97 6.69 17.08
C GLY A 215 -14.83 7.51 17.66
N ILE A 216 -14.44 8.60 16.99
CA ILE A 216 -13.57 9.60 17.60
C ILE A 216 -14.43 10.29 18.66
N ASP A 217 -14.19 9.99 19.94
CA ASP A 217 -14.74 10.78 21.02
C ASP A 217 -14.05 12.15 21.00
N LEU A 218 -14.70 13.15 20.40
CA LEU A 218 -14.22 14.53 20.33
C LEU A 218 -14.31 15.27 21.68
N ARG A 219 -14.48 14.56 22.81
CA ARG A 219 -14.53 15.13 24.16
C ARG A 219 -13.22 14.96 24.94
N GLN A 220 -12.10 15.38 24.38
CA GLN A 220 -10.97 15.85 25.19
C GLN A 220 -10.37 17.09 24.52
N LYS A 221 -10.96 18.25 24.85
CA LYS A 221 -10.31 19.55 24.81
C LYS A 221 -10.03 19.97 26.24
#